data_AF-A0A934KBI1-F1
#
_entry.id   AF-A0A934KBI1-F1
#
_cell.length_a   1.000
_cell.length_b   1.000
_cell.length_c   1.000
_cell.angle_alpha   90.00
_cell.angle_beta   90.00
_cell.angle_gamma   90.00
#
_symmetry.space_group_name_H-M   'P 1'
#
loop_
_entity.id
_entity.type
_entity.pdbx_description
1 polymer ?
#
loop_
_entity_poly.entity_id
_entity_poly.type
_entity_poly.pdbx_seq_one_letter_code
_entity_poly.pdbx_strand_id
1 'polypeptide(L)'
;MTTCETVTVVDTLRSRPPAVIPDDYLPAMQRLTYGLVRARGDCLSLGPVTLLRFEPPSPQGSGWRWVIQGGLLARQPGGTLSVGWQDGRLVGEVAGYSPRLPPRLYELTQLPLHHALMRLYLLGLRGRVPPPGLPVGAAQRLAAAALDLALCAAGTVLARPPARRFLPLLAGVTSVYHVGFWCLAASTPGGRALGQRVVGLDGRRPSLLQAVLRLTAVPLAVRARRALHDERAGTDVIESATI
;
A
#
# COMPACT_ATOMS: atom_id res chain seq x y z
N MET A 1 12.98 -11.89 -35.50
CA MET A 1 12.38 -10.75 -34.78
C MET A 1 11.52 -11.31 -33.67
N THR A 2 12.02 -11.33 -32.44
CA THR A 2 11.25 -11.80 -31.28
C THR A 2 10.26 -10.70 -30.92
N THR A 3 8.96 -10.94 -31.02
CA THR A 3 7.92 -10.03 -30.54
C THR A 3 8.18 -9.74 -29.06
N CYS A 4 8.57 -8.51 -28.74
CA CYS A 4 8.69 -8.10 -27.34
C CYS A 4 7.28 -8.06 -26.76
N GLU A 5 7.00 -9.01 -25.87
CA GLU A 5 5.75 -9.06 -25.13
C GLU A 5 5.67 -7.84 -24.22
N THR A 6 4.69 -6.98 -24.49
CA THR A 6 4.41 -5.79 -23.68
C THR A 6 3.26 -6.07 -22.73
N VAL A 7 3.29 -5.40 -21.59
CA VAL A 7 2.29 -5.54 -20.53
C VAL A 7 1.54 -4.22 -20.37
N THR A 8 0.24 -4.37 -20.10
CA THR A 8 -0.62 -3.27 -19.65
C THR A 8 -1.14 -3.57 -18.25
N VAL A 9 -0.96 -2.61 -17.33
CA VAL A 9 -1.43 -2.67 -15.95
C VAL A 9 -2.36 -1.50 -15.73
N VAL A 10 -3.59 -1.75 -15.29
CA VAL A 10 -4.56 -0.68 -15.00
C VAL A 10 -5.10 -0.88 -13.59
N ASP A 11 -5.14 0.18 -12.80
CA ASP A 11 -5.85 0.26 -11.53
C ASP A 11 -6.82 1.44 -11.56
N THR A 12 -8.00 1.24 -10.97
CA THR A 12 -9.03 2.28 -10.91
C THR A 12 -9.65 2.37 -9.53
N LEU A 13 -9.90 3.60 -9.11
CA LEU A 13 -10.41 3.90 -7.79
C LEU A 13 -11.50 4.97 -7.88
N ARG A 14 -12.69 4.67 -7.36
CA ARG A 14 -13.76 5.68 -7.28
C ARG A 14 -13.33 6.82 -6.37
N SER A 15 -13.49 8.05 -6.85
CA SER A 15 -13.17 9.26 -6.12
C SER A 15 -14.05 10.41 -6.56
N ARG A 16 -14.12 11.46 -5.74
CA ARG A 16 -14.53 12.78 -6.24
C ARG A 16 -13.47 13.31 -7.21
N PRO A 17 -13.84 14.23 -8.12
CA PRO A 17 -12.86 14.92 -8.94
C PRO A 17 -11.83 15.61 -8.04
N PRO A 18 -10.53 15.29 -8.16
CA PRO A 18 -9.50 16.02 -7.45
C PRO A 18 -9.41 17.43 -8.03
N ALA A 19 -9.08 18.42 -7.18
CA ALA A 19 -8.85 19.79 -7.67
C ALA A 19 -7.65 19.84 -8.62
N VAL A 20 -6.56 19.16 -8.25
CA VAL A 20 -5.35 18.97 -9.05
C VAL A 20 -4.77 17.60 -8.70
N ILE A 21 -4.33 16.85 -9.71
CA ILE A 21 -3.46 15.68 -9.50
C ILE A 21 -2.02 16.20 -9.47
N PRO A 22 -1.28 16.02 -8.36
CA PRO A 22 0.10 16.46 -8.27
C PRO A 22 1.01 15.59 -9.15
N ASP A 23 2.02 16.21 -9.74
CA ASP A 23 3.16 15.52 -10.36
C ASP A 23 4.10 14.99 -9.26
N ASP A 24 3.66 13.96 -8.55
CA ASP A 24 4.41 13.45 -7.40
C ASP A 24 4.57 11.94 -7.38
N TYR A 25 4.29 11.24 -8.49
CA TYR A 25 4.37 9.78 -8.54
C TYR A 25 5.73 9.25 -8.05
N LEU A 26 6.83 9.80 -8.56
CA LEU A 26 8.18 9.37 -8.19
C LEU A 26 8.47 9.64 -6.70
N PRO A 27 8.31 10.88 -6.17
CA PRO A 27 8.37 11.14 -4.74
C PRO A 27 7.46 10.25 -3.89
N ALA A 28 6.26 9.93 -4.37
CA ALA A 28 5.31 9.06 -3.68
C ALA A 28 5.81 7.62 -3.58
N MET A 29 6.41 7.07 -4.64
CA MET A 29 7.06 5.74 -4.60
C MET A 29 8.14 5.68 -3.52
N GLN A 30 8.92 6.75 -3.36
CA GLN A 30 9.90 6.82 -2.26
C GLN A 30 9.24 6.78 -0.88
N ARG A 31 8.15 7.52 -0.68
CA ARG A 31 7.42 7.51 0.60
C ARG A 31 6.76 6.15 0.88
N LEU A 32 6.13 5.54 -0.12
CA LEU A 32 5.42 4.27 -0.01
C LEU A 32 6.36 3.09 0.25
N THR A 33 7.59 3.14 -0.25
CA THR A 33 8.61 2.12 -0.03
C THR A 33 9.52 2.41 1.17
N TYR A 34 9.16 3.36 2.03
CA TYR A 34 9.97 3.80 3.19
C TYR A 34 11.41 4.21 2.83
N GLY A 35 11.62 4.75 1.62
CA GLY A 35 12.93 5.15 1.13
C GLY A 35 13.81 4.01 0.63
N LEU A 36 13.28 2.78 0.57
CA LEU A 36 13.96 1.65 -0.07
C LEU A 36 14.18 1.95 -1.56
N VAL A 37 13.12 2.38 -2.25
CA VAL A 37 13.24 2.98 -3.59
C VAL A 37 13.38 4.49 -3.39
N ARG A 38 14.36 5.10 -4.07
CA ARG A 38 14.60 6.54 -4.04
C ARG A 38 14.26 7.17 -5.37
N ALA A 39 13.59 8.31 -5.32
CA ALA A 39 13.42 9.19 -6.47
C ALA A 39 14.67 10.08 -6.60
N ARG A 40 15.29 10.09 -7.78
CA ARG A 40 16.45 10.94 -8.09
C ARG A 40 16.26 11.54 -9.48
N GLY A 41 15.79 12.78 -9.54
CA GLY A 41 15.28 13.34 -10.80
C GLY A 41 14.21 12.43 -11.39
N ASP A 42 14.34 12.09 -12.67
CA ASP A 42 13.39 11.23 -13.39
C ASP A 42 13.70 9.72 -13.25
N CYS A 43 14.35 9.31 -12.14
CA CYS A 43 14.72 7.92 -11.90
C CYS A 43 14.15 7.38 -10.59
N LEU A 44 13.74 6.11 -10.62
CA LEU A 44 13.52 5.29 -9.43
C LEU A 44 14.72 4.34 -9.25
N SER A 45 15.40 4.43 -8.12
CA SER A 45 16.62 3.67 -7.84
C SER A 45 16.54 2.89 -6.54
N LEU A 46 17.17 1.71 -6.50
CA LEU A 46 17.43 0.92 -5.29
C LEU A 46 18.94 0.95 -5.02
N GLY A 47 19.36 1.79 -4.07
CA GLY A 47 20.79 2.02 -3.81
C GLY A 47 21.52 2.62 -5.04
N PRO A 48 22.56 1.95 -5.58
CA PRO A 48 23.25 2.39 -6.79
C PRO A 48 22.53 1.98 -8.09
N VAL A 49 21.51 1.11 -8.02
CA VAL A 49 20.86 0.52 -9.18
C VAL A 49 19.64 1.34 -9.60
N THR A 50 19.62 1.84 -10.84
CA THR A 50 18.40 2.45 -11.42
C THR A 50 17.44 1.36 -11.87
N LEU A 51 16.29 1.28 -11.20
CA LEU A 51 15.23 0.33 -11.50
C LEU A 51 14.49 0.74 -12.77
N LEU A 52 14.04 2.00 -12.81
CA LEU A 52 13.34 2.60 -13.94
C LEU A 52 13.80 4.06 -14.11
N ARG A 53 13.95 4.46 -15.37
CA ARG A 53 14.20 5.84 -15.80
C ARG A 53 13.00 6.29 -16.61
N PHE A 54 12.60 7.54 -16.41
CA PHE A 54 11.50 8.17 -17.10
C PHE A 54 11.98 9.39 -17.89
N GLU A 55 11.20 9.81 -18.88
CA GLU A 55 11.24 11.19 -19.37
C GLU A 55 10.63 12.15 -18.35
N PRO A 56 10.90 13.46 -18.47
CA PRO A 56 10.19 14.47 -17.71
C PRO A 56 8.66 14.29 -17.83
N PRO A 57 7.92 14.47 -16.73
CA PRO A 57 6.46 14.40 -16.72
C PRO A 57 5.85 15.33 -17.76
N SER A 58 4.84 14.84 -18.46
CA SER A 58 4.00 15.64 -19.35
C SER A 58 2.56 15.64 -18.86
N PRO A 59 1.86 16.78 -18.86
CA PRO A 59 0.45 16.82 -18.49
C PRO A 59 -0.39 16.05 -19.51
N GLN A 60 -1.35 15.26 -19.04
CA GLN A 60 -2.28 14.49 -19.87
C GLN A 60 -3.69 14.60 -19.31
N GLY A 61 -4.54 15.40 -19.98
CA GLY A 61 -5.92 15.63 -19.54
C GLY A 61 -5.96 16.19 -18.11
N SER A 62 -6.56 15.44 -17.20
CA SER A 62 -6.70 15.77 -15.78
C SER A 62 -5.54 15.26 -14.89
N GLY A 63 -4.45 14.78 -15.49
CA GLY A 63 -3.31 14.24 -14.74
C GLY A 63 -2.01 14.27 -15.53
N TRP A 64 -1.21 13.21 -15.40
CA TRP A 64 0.20 13.20 -15.80
C TRP A 64 0.58 11.90 -16.51
N ARG A 65 1.58 12.00 -17.39
CA ARG A 65 2.18 10.90 -18.13
C ARG A 65 3.70 10.96 -18.05
N TRP A 66 4.31 9.81 -17.84
CA TRP A 66 5.76 9.58 -17.86
C TRP A 66 6.08 8.47 -18.86
N VAL A 67 6.99 8.73 -19.80
CA VAL A 67 7.49 7.72 -20.74
C VAL A 67 8.63 6.96 -20.09
N ILE A 68 8.62 5.62 -20.16
CA ILE A 68 9.67 4.77 -19.59
C ILE A 68 10.84 4.70 -20.56
N GLN A 69 12.00 5.23 -20.16
CA GLN A 69 13.22 5.27 -20.96
C GLN A 69 14.12 4.04 -20.78
N GLY A 70 13.84 3.21 -19.77
CA GLY A 70 14.60 2.00 -19.51
C GLY A 70 14.90 1.83 -18.02
N GLY A 71 16.02 1.19 -17.70
CA GLY A 71 16.43 0.82 -16.34
C GLY A 71 16.55 -0.69 -16.18
N LEU A 72 16.94 -1.15 -14.98
CA LEU A 72 17.13 -2.58 -14.73
C LEU A 72 15.86 -3.41 -14.98
N LEU A 73 14.68 -2.86 -14.66
CA LEU A 73 13.43 -3.61 -14.76
C LEU A 73 12.83 -3.61 -16.18
N ALA A 74 13.22 -2.66 -17.02
CA ALA A 74 12.78 -2.56 -18.40
C ALA A 74 13.75 -3.32 -19.33
N ARG A 75 13.21 -4.13 -20.24
CA ARG A 75 14.00 -4.85 -21.25
C ARG A 75 14.53 -3.91 -22.33
N GLN A 76 13.70 -2.95 -22.71
CA GLN A 76 13.96 -1.94 -23.72
C GLN A 76 13.23 -0.64 -23.35
N PRO A 77 13.68 0.52 -23.86
CA PRO A 77 12.93 1.76 -23.74
C PRO A 77 11.52 1.62 -24.37
N GLY A 78 10.56 2.35 -23.81
CA GLY A 78 9.17 2.36 -24.24
C GLY A 78 8.18 1.99 -23.15
N GLY A 79 6.91 2.24 -23.46
CA GLY A 79 5.81 2.17 -22.50
C GLY A 79 5.59 3.48 -21.76
N THR A 80 4.39 3.64 -21.22
CA THR A 80 3.95 4.87 -20.56
C THR A 80 3.31 4.54 -19.24
N LEU A 81 3.70 5.26 -18.20
CA LEU A 81 2.98 5.38 -16.95
C LEU A 81 2.07 6.61 -17.05
N SER A 82 0.80 6.49 -16.74
CA SER A 82 -0.14 7.61 -16.66
C SER A 82 -0.97 7.52 -15.39
N VAL A 83 -1.28 8.69 -14.82
CA VAL A 83 -2.23 8.82 -13.72
C VAL A 83 -3.15 9.98 -14.02
N GLY A 84 -4.45 9.77 -13.91
CA GLY A 84 -5.45 10.76 -14.26
C GLY A 84 -6.76 10.55 -13.51
N TRP A 85 -7.71 11.47 -13.74
CA TRP A 85 -9.09 11.32 -13.32
C TRP A 85 -10.01 11.22 -14.55
N GLN A 86 -10.82 10.18 -14.61
CA GLN A 86 -11.74 9.91 -15.71
C GLN A 86 -13.04 9.31 -15.15
N ASP A 87 -14.19 9.85 -15.56
CA ASP A 87 -15.52 9.30 -15.31
C ASP A 87 -15.79 8.91 -13.84
N GLY A 88 -15.46 9.80 -12.91
CA GLY A 88 -15.67 9.57 -11.47
C GLY A 88 -14.64 8.64 -10.82
N ARG A 89 -13.51 8.38 -11.49
CA ARG A 89 -12.46 7.49 -11.02
C ARG A 89 -11.08 8.11 -11.19
N LEU A 90 -10.22 7.90 -10.21
CA LEU A 90 -8.78 7.95 -10.41
C LEU A 90 -8.36 6.70 -11.17
N VAL A 91 -7.56 6.88 -12.21
CA VAL A 91 -7.04 5.82 -13.06
C VAL A 91 -5.52 5.93 -13.06
N GLY A 92 -4.86 4.82 -12.77
CA GLY A 92 -3.42 4.67 -12.91
C GLY A 92 -3.15 3.55 -13.90
N GLU A 93 -2.34 3.82 -14.91
CA GLU A 93 -2.08 2.90 -16.00
C GLU A 93 -0.58 2.83 -16.30
N VAL A 94 -0.10 1.63 -16.59
CA VAL A 94 1.20 1.39 -17.21
C VAL A 94 0.93 0.61 -18.49
N ALA A 95 1.11 1.24 -19.64
CA ALA A 95 0.81 0.65 -20.95
C ALA A 95 2.09 0.44 -21.75
N GLY A 96 2.14 -0.63 -22.56
CA GLY A 96 3.26 -0.89 -23.47
C GLY A 96 4.61 -1.17 -22.79
N TYR A 97 4.61 -1.51 -21.50
CA TYR A 97 5.84 -1.77 -20.75
C TYR A 97 6.43 -3.13 -21.10
N SER A 98 7.73 -3.18 -21.43
CA SER A 98 8.44 -4.42 -21.74
C SER A 98 9.32 -4.85 -20.55
N PRO A 99 8.87 -5.80 -19.71
CA PRO A 99 9.64 -6.21 -18.54
C PRO A 99 10.88 -7.02 -18.93
N ARG A 100 11.98 -6.82 -18.20
CA ARG A 100 13.21 -7.60 -18.36
C ARG A 100 13.03 -9.05 -17.92
N LEU A 101 12.16 -9.31 -16.95
CA LEU A 101 11.84 -10.66 -16.51
C LEU A 101 11.07 -11.44 -17.59
N PRO A 102 11.24 -12.77 -17.64
CA PRO A 102 10.35 -13.66 -18.39
C PRO A 102 8.89 -13.49 -17.92
N PRO A 103 7.89 -13.68 -18.81
CA PRO A 103 6.48 -13.37 -18.53
C PRO A 103 5.96 -14.00 -17.23
N ARG A 104 6.20 -15.29 -17.01
CA ARG A 104 5.74 -16.00 -15.79
C ARG A 104 6.36 -15.44 -14.51
N LEU A 105 7.65 -15.08 -14.55
CA LEU A 105 8.30 -14.47 -13.39
C LEU A 105 7.79 -13.06 -13.16
N TYR A 106 7.52 -12.31 -14.22
CA TYR A 106 6.89 -11.00 -14.14
C TYR A 106 5.50 -11.07 -13.51
N GLU A 107 4.63 -11.97 -14.00
CA GLU A 107 3.27 -12.21 -13.51
C GLU A 107 3.24 -12.58 -12.02
N LEU A 108 4.20 -13.38 -11.55
CA LEU A 108 4.25 -13.84 -10.16
C LEU A 108 4.90 -12.84 -9.20
N THR A 109 5.71 -11.90 -9.69
CA THR A 109 6.52 -11.02 -8.82
C THR A 109 6.26 -9.54 -9.02
N GLN A 110 6.50 -9.01 -10.22
CA GLN A 110 6.41 -7.58 -10.50
C GLN A 110 4.98 -7.12 -10.71
N LEU A 111 4.14 -7.91 -11.38
CA LEU A 111 2.75 -7.53 -11.66
C LEU A 111 1.93 -7.29 -10.39
N PRO A 112 1.95 -8.18 -9.37
CA PRO A 112 1.24 -7.93 -8.12
C PRO A 112 1.78 -6.70 -7.39
N LEU A 113 3.09 -6.47 -7.44
CA LEU A 113 3.74 -5.30 -6.84
C LEU A 113 3.34 -4.00 -7.56
N HIS A 114 3.29 -3.99 -8.89
CA HIS A 114 2.83 -2.83 -9.68
C HIS A 114 1.40 -2.47 -9.34
N HIS A 115 0.49 -3.45 -9.32
CA HIS A 115 -0.88 -3.21 -8.88
C HIS A 115 -0.94 -2.68 -7.45
N ALA A 116 -0.20 -3.28 -6.52
CA ALA A 116 -0.27 -2.89 -5.12
C ALA A 116 0.30 -1.47 -4.87
N LEU A 117 1.41 -1.10 -5.53
CA LEU A 117 1.99 0.24 -5.44
C LEU A 117 1.12 1.29 -6.14
N MET A 118 0.59 0.97 -7.32
CA MET A 118 -0.34 1.85 -8.02
C MET A 118 -1.59 2.08 -7.17
N ARG A 119 -2.17 1.02 -6.63
CA ARG A 119 -3.33 1.11 -5.74
C ARG A 119 -3.08 2.03 -4.56
N LEU A 120 -1.96 1.87 -3.87
CA LEU A 120 -1.58 2.73 -2.75
C LEU A 120 -1.39 4.18 -3.15
N TYR A 121 -0.80 4.43 -4.32
CA TYR A 121 -0.67 5.78 -4.87
C TYR A 121 -2.03 6.41 -5.11
N LEU A 122 -2.94 5.70 -5.80
CA LEU A 122 -4.30 6.18 -6.04
C LEU A 122 -5.09 6.39 -4.74
N LEU A 123 -4.92 5.53 -3.73
CA LEU A 123 -5.53 5.71 -2.41
C LEU A 123 -5.01 6.98 -1.73
N GLY A 124 -3.72 7.28 -1.87
CA GLY A 124 -3.12 8.53 -1.41
C GLY A 124 -3.74 9.75 -2.09
N LEU A 125 -3.90 9.71 -3.42
CA LEU A 125 -4.55 10.76 -4.20
C LEU A 125 -6.03 10.95 -3.84
N ARG A 126 -6.76 9.85 -3.66
CA ARG A 126 -8.17 9.89 -3.21
C ARG A 126 -8.29 10.56 -1.85
N GLY A 127 -7.34 10.30 -0.97
CA GLY A 127 -7.38 10.74 0.42
C GLY A 127 -8.61 10.20 1.17
N ARG A 128 -9.01 10.93 2.21
CA ARG A 128 -10.11 10.57 3.12
C ARG A 128 -11.45 11.20 2.74
N VAL A 129 -11.56 11.83 1.57
CA VAL A 129 -12.81 12.48 1.16
C VAL A 129 -13.33 11.82 -0.12
N PRO A 130 -14.50 11.15 -0.08
CA PRO A 130 -15.35 10.91 1.08
C PRO A 130 -14.71 9.93 2.09
N PRO A 131 -15.08 10.02 3.38
CA PRO A 131 -14.56 9.11 4.40
C PRO A 131 -15.01 7.68 4.09
N PRO A 132 -14.17 6.67 4.38
CA PRO A 132 -14.55 5.27 4.17
C PRO A 132 -15.65 4.79 5.15
N GLY A 133 -15.89 5.52 6.24
CA GLY A 133 -16.92 5.26 7.24
C GLY A 133 -16.79 6.22 8.43
N LEU A 134 -17.57 5.98 9.49
CA LEU A 134 -17.47 6.74 10.73
C LEU A 134 -16.16 6.39 11.46
N PRO A 135 -15.28 7.36 11.73
CA PRO A 135 -13.98 7.09 12.33
C PRO A 135 -14.10 6.73 13.81
N VAL A 136 -13.30 5.76 14.26
CA VAL A 136 -13.25 5.33 15.67
C VAL A 136 -12.26 6.18 16.46
N GLY A 137 -12.66 6.58 17.67
CA GLY A 137 -11.82 7.39 18.57
C GLY A 137 -10.55 6.67 19.07
N ALA A 138 -9.52 7.45 19.42
CA ALA A 138 -8.21 6.92 19.81
C ALA A 138 -8.25 5.97 21.04
N ALA A 139 -9.07 6.28 22.05
CA ALA A 139 -9.21 5.46 23.25
C ALA A 139 -9.79 4.07 22.94
N GLN A 140 -10.84 4.01 22.12
CA GLN A 140 -11.45 2.76 21.67
C GLN A 140 -10.46 1.93 20.83
N ARG A 141 -9.70 2.59 19.95
CA ARG A 141 -8.64 1.91 19.16
C ARG A 141 -7.55 1.33 20.05
N LEU A 142 -7.15 2.04 21.10
CA LEU A 142 -6.17 1.55 22.08
C LEU A 142 -6.72 0.37 22.88
N ALA A 143 -7.97 0.42 23.30
CA ALA A 143 -8.63 -0.69 23.99
C ALA A 143 -8.68 -1.96 23.12
N ALA A 144 -9.02 -1.83 21.83
CA ALA A 144 -9.01 -2.96 20.88
C ALA A 144 -7.59 -3.56 20.75
N ALA A 145 -6.59 -2.70 20.59
CA ALA A 145 -5.20 -3.12 20.50
C ALA A 145 -4.69 -3.81 21.78
N ALA A 146 -5.12 -3.36 22.96
CA ALA A 146 -4.78 -3.99 24.23
C ALA A 146 -5.40 -5.39 24.36
N LEU A 147 -6.65 -5.57 23.95
CA LEU A 147 -7.31 -6.89 23.92
C LEU A 147 -6.58 -7.84 22.97
N ASP A 148 -6.27 -7.39 21.77
CA ASP A 148 -5.53 -8.19 20.79
C ASP A 148 -4.13 -8.58 21.29
N LEU A 149 -3.43 -7.66 21.95
CA LEU A 149 -2.12 -7.93 22.54
C LEU A 149 -2.22 -8.96 23.67
N ALA A 150 -3.24 -8.87 24.52
CA ALA A 150 -3.49 -9.85 25.58
C ALA A 150 -3.76 -11.25 25.01
N LEU A 151 -4.55 -11.35 23.92
CA LEU A 151 -4.79 -12.62 23.22
C LEU A 151 -3.49 -13.20 22.62
N CYS A 152 -2.68 -12.36 21.96
CA CYS A 152 -1.40 -12.79 21.40
C CYS A 152 -0.42 -13.23 22.49
N ALA A 153 -0.37 -12.50 23.61
CA ALA A 153 0.45 -12.84 24.77
C ALA A 153 0.02 -14.17 25.40
N ALA A 154 -1.29 -14.38 25.60
CA ALA A 154 -1.82 -15.65 26.10
C ALA A 154 -1.44 -16.83 25.20
N GLY A 155 -1.63 -16.70 23.87
CA GLY A 155 -1.20 -17.73 22.91
C GLY A 155 0.30 -18.00 22.95
N THR A 156 1.11 -16.95 23.12
CA THR A 156 2.57 -17.07 23.25
C THR A 156 2.98 -17.78 24.54
N VAL A 157 2.33 -17.46 25.68
CA VAL A 157 2.58 -18.13 26.97
C VAL A 157 2.22 -19.61 26.91
N LEU A 158 1.11 -19.97 26.25
CA LEU A 158 0.68 -21.36 26.08
C LEU A 158 1.69 -22.21 25.31
N ALA A 159 2.46 -21.61 24.39
CA ALA A 159 3.55 -22.29 23.69
C ALA A 159 4.78 -22.58 24.58
N ARG A 160 4.78 -22.11 25.85
CA ARG A 160 5.86 -22.26 26.85
C ARG A 160 7.26 -22.01 26.28
N PRO A 161 7.51 -20.89 25.57
CA PRO A 161 8.82 -20.63 25.00
C PRO A 161 9.84 -20.40 26.11
N PRO A 162 11.12 -20.72 25.90
CA PRO A 162 12.18 -20.25 26.79
C PRO A 162 12.17 -18.72 26.84
N ALA A 163 12.50 -18.12 27.99
CA ALA A 163 12.39 -16.67 28.21
C ALA A 163 13.05 -15.83 27.10
N ARG A 164 14.23 -16.24 26.63
CA ARG A 164 14.97 -15.59 25.53
C ARG A 164 14.23 -15.56 24.18
N ARG A 165 13.22 -16.42 23.99
CA ARG A 165 12.39 -16.51 22.77
C ARG A 165 11.00 -15.91 22.95
N PHE A 166 10.63 -15.45 24.14
CA PHE A 166 9.28 -14.94 24.39
C PHE A 166 8.94 -13.72 23.52
N LEU A 167 9.77 -12.67 23.57
CA LEU A 167 9.56 -11.44 22.80
C LEU A 167 9.56 -11.67 21.27
N PRO A 168 10.53 -12.37 20.65
CA PRO A 168 10.48 -12.61 19.21
C PRO A 168 9.30 -13.49 18.81
N LEU A 169 8.90 -14.47 19.63
CA LEU A 169 7.72 -15.27 19.36
C LEU A 169 6.44 -14.43 19.46
N LEU A 170 6.31 -13.61 20.51
CA LEU A 170 5.18 -12.68 20.68
C LEU A 170 5.06 -11.73 19.49
N ALA A 171 6.18 -11.15 19.04
CA ALA A 171 6.21 -10.28 17.87
C ALA A 171 5.76 -11.04 16.60
N GLY A 172 6.22 -12.28 16.41
CA GLY A 172 5.81 -13.14 15.30
C GLY A 172 4.31 -13.46 15.33
N VAL A 173 3.80 -13.92 16.47
CA VAL A 173 2.37 -14.23 16.69
C VAL A 173 1.51 -12.99 16.43
N THR A 174 1.88 -11.85 17.03
CA THR A 174 1.18 -10.57 16.86
C THR A 174 1.15 -10.14 15.39
N SER A 175 2.27 -10.31 14.68
CA SER A 175 2.37 -9.95 13.25
C SER A 175 1.46 -10.80 12.38
N VAL A 176 1.52 -12.12 12.53
CA VAL A 176 0.67 -13.07 11.78
C VAL A 176 -0.81 -12.86 12.11
N TYR A 177 -1.13 -12.69 13.39
CA TYR A 177 -2.48 -12.41 13.88
C TYR A 177 -3.07 -11.17 13.21
N HIS A 178 -2.40 -10.01 13.32
CA HIS A 178 -2.95 -8.77 12.79
C HIS A 178 -3.04 -8.76 11.26
N VAL A 179 -1.99 -9.20 10.56
CA VAL A 179 -2.00 -9.26 9.10
C VAL A 179 -3.10 -10.20 8.61
N GLY A 180 -3.23 -11.38 9.20
CA GLY A 180 -4.27 -12.35 8.85
C GLY A 180 -5.67 -11.81 9.08
N PHE A 181 -5.96 -11.29 10.27
CA PHE A 181 -7.30 -10.77 10.59
C PHE A 181 -7.68 -9.54 9.76
N TRP A 182 -6.76 -8.62 9.50
CA TRP A 182 -7.04 -7.47 8.64
C TRP A 182 -7.32 -7.88 7.19
N CYS A 183 -6.52 -8.77 6.61
CA CYS A 183 -6.70 -9.19 5.23
C CYS A 183 -7.99 -10.01 5.03
N LEU A 184 -8.26 -10.95 5.94
CA LEU A 184 -9.36 -11.91 5.79
C LEU A 184 -10.70 -11.30 6.20
N ALA A 185 -10.73 -10.55 7.30
CA ALA A 185 -11.98 -10.14 7.93
C ALA A 185 -12.11 -8.62 8.15
N ALA A 186 -11.10 -7.82 7.82
CA ALA A 186 -11.02 -6.40 8.18
C ALA A 186 -11.10 -6.10 9.69
N SER A 187 -11.22 -7.09 10.57
CA SER A 187 -11.40 -6.88 12.00
C SER A 187 -10.67 -7.95 12.78
N THR A 188 -9.91 -7.53 13.80
CA THR A 188 -9.36 -8.43 14.81
C THR A 188 -10.43 -8.80 15.83
N PRO A 189 -10.30 -9.90 16.57
CA PRO A 189 -11.14 -10.21 17.73
C PRO A 189 -11.38 -9.03 18.68
N GLY A 190 -10.34 -8.30 19.10
CA GLY A 190 -10.49 -7.10 19.94
C GLY A 190 -11.24 -5.98 19.23
N GLY A 191 -11.00 -5.79 17.93
CA GLY A 191 -11.76 -4.87 17.09
C GLY A 191 -13.25 -5.23 17.04
N ARG A 192 -13.59 -6.50 16.79
CA ARG A 192 -14.98 -6.97 16.76
C ARG A 192 -15.69 -6.77 18.10
N ALA A 193 -15.02 -7.09 19.20
CA ALA A 193 -15.57 -6.91 20.54
C ALA A 193 -15.95 -5.45 20.84
N LEU A 194 -15.27 -4.49 20.19
CA LEU A 194 -15.51 -3.05 20.33
C LEU A 194 -16.19 -2.42 19.11
N GLY A 195 -16.74 -3.23 18.19
CA GLY A 195 -17.45 -2.73 17.00
C GLY A 195 -16.56 -1.99 16.00
N GLN A 196 -15.31 -2.42 15.79
CA GLN A 196 -14.32 -1.75 14.94
C GLN A 196 -13.84 -2.63 13.80
N ARG A 197 -13.60 -2.02 12.65
CA ARG A 197 -12.94 -2.65 11.50
C ARG A 197 -11.96 -1.71 10.82
N VAL A 198 -10.87 -2.28 10.32
CA VAL A 198 -9.86 -1.64 9.49
C VAL A 198 -10.27 -1.80 8.02
N VAL A 199 -10.30 -0.69 7.29
CA VAL A 199 -10.61 -0.67 5.87
C VAL A 199 -9.57 0.13 5.10
N GLY A 200 -9.40 -0.14 3.81
CA GLY A 200 -8.74 0.77 2.89
C GLY A 200 -9.53 2.08 2.77
N LEU A 201 -8.89 3.15 2.29
CA LEU A 201 -9.58 4.42 2.06
C LEU A 201 -10.73 4.27 1.05
N ASP A 202 -10.69 3.26 0.18
CA ASP A 202 -11.76 2.88 -0.73
C ASP A 202 -12.93 2.12 -0.07
N GLY A 203 -12.88 1.89 1.25
CA GLY A 203 -13.87 1.14 2.02
C GLY A 203 -13.74 -0.37 1.92
N ARG A 204 -12.76 -0.90 1.18
CA ARG A 204 -12.55 -2.35 1.04
C ARG A 204 -11.71 -2.90 2.18
N ARG A 205 -11.64 -4.23 2.28
CA ARG A 205 -10.70 -4.90 3.19
C ARG A 205 -9.26 -4.55 2.78
N PRO A 206 -8.35 -4.33 3.75
CA PRO A 206 -6.95 -4.07 3.45
C PRO A 206 -6.33 -5.21 2.63
N SER A 207 -5.53 -4.86 1.61
CA SER A 207 -4.68 -5.84 0.95
C SER A 207 -3.52 -6.29 1.85
N LEU A 208 -2.85 -7.38 1.47
CA LEU A 208 -1.65 -7.85 2.18
C LEU A 208 -0.60 -6.75 2.32
N LEU A 209 -0.35 -6.00 1.24
CA LEU A 209 0.63 -4.91 1.28
C LEU A 209 0.18 -3.82 2.26
N GLN A 210 -1.09 -3.40 2.22
CA GLN A 210 -1.60 -2.41 3.18
C GLN A 210 -1.46 -2.90 4.63
N ALA A 211 -1.79 -4.16 4.91
CA ALA A 211 -1.67 -4.75 6.24
C ALA A 211 -0.21 -4.77 6.74
N VAL A 212 0.74 -5.17 5.88
CA VAL A 212 2.17 -5.18 6.20
C VAL A 212 2.71 -3.76 6.39
N LEU A 213 2.36 -2.82 5.51
CA LEU A 213 2.77 -1.41 5.65
C LEU A 213 2.23 -0.80 6.93
N ARG A 214 0.97 -1.08 7.26
CA ARG A 214 0.32 -0.63 8.49
C ARG A 214 1.06 -1.15 9.71
N LEU A 215 1.36 -2.45 9.76
CA LEU A 215 2.06 -3.08 10.88
C LEU A 215 3.47 -2.51 11.06
N THR A 216 4.24 -2.41 9.97
CA THR A 216 5.63 -1.93 9.99
C THR A 216 5.74 -0.44 10.34
N ALA A 217 4.70 0.35 10.11
CA ALA A 217 4.64 1.75 10.51
C ALA A 217 4.25 2.00 11.99
N VAL A 218 3.79 0.99 12.74
CA VAL A 218 3.34 1.16 14.14
C VAL A 218 4.42 1.80 15.04
N PRO A 219 5.70 1.38 15.03
CA PRO A 219 6.72 2.00 15.88
C PRO A 219 6.90 3.50 15.61
N LEU A 220 6.82 3.88 14.32
CA LEU A 220 6.92 5.27 13.91
C LEU A 220 5.67 6.07 14.31
N ALA A 221 4.49 5.46 14.25
CA ALA A 221 3.24 6.07 14.70
C ALA A 221 3.25 6.35 16.21
N VAL A 222 3.72 5.39 17.02
CA VAL A 222 3.88 5.56 18.47
C VAL A 222 4.87 6.67 18.78
N ARG A 223 6.03 6.69 18.12
CA ARG A 223 7.05 7.73 18.32
C ARG A 223 6.54 9.12 17.93
N ALA A 224 5.81 9.22 16.83
CA ALA A 224 5.27 10.49 16.32
C ALA A 224 3.97 10.91 17.01
N ARG A 225 3.36 10.04 17.84
CA ARG A 225 2.03 10.21 18.44
C ARG A 225 0.96 10.60 17.40
N ARG A 226 1.08 10.03 16.20
CA ARG A 226 0.21 10.26 15.05
C ARG A 226 -0.06 8.93 14.36
N ALA A 227 -1.24 8.78 13.76
CA ALA A 227 -1.66 7.56 13.07
C ALA A 227 -0.95 7.36 11.70
N LEU A 228 0.38 7.43 11.68
CA LEU A 228 1.21 7.27 10.48
C LEU A 228 1.03 5.90 9.83
N HIS A 229 0.66 4.88 10.61
CA HIS A 229 0.36 3.54 10.10
C HIS A 229 -0.89 3.50 9.22
N ASP A 230 -1.92 4.29 9.56
CA ASP A 230 -3.13 4.43 8.74
C ASP A 230 -2.81 5.20 7.46
N GLU A 231 -2.12 6.34 7.61
CA GLU A 231 -1.76 7.23 6.50
C GLU A 231 -0.90 6.53 5.44
N ARG A 232 0.14 5.80 5.86
CA ARG A 232 1.04 5.12 4.92
C ARG A 232 0.43 3.91 4.24
N ALA A 233 -0.44 3.19 4.94
CA ALA A 233 -1.12 2.05 4.37
C ALA A 233 -2.35 2.44 3.53
N GLY A 234 -2.73 3.72 3.49
CA GLY A 234 -3.99 4.13 2.87
C GLY A 234 -5.18 3.39 3.49
N THR A 235 -5.20 3.29 4.82
CA THR A 235 -6.25 2.62 5.60
C THR A 235 -6.86 3.57 6.64
N ASP A 236 -8.00 3.18 7.19
CA ASP A 236 -8.63 3.83 8.32
C ASP A 236 -9.29 2.81 9.27
N VAL A 237 -9.60 3.22 10.49
CA VAL A 237 -10.37 2.41 11.44
C VAL A 237 -11.75 3.04 11.59
N ILE A 238 -12.75 2.28 11.17
CA ILE A 238 -14.14 2.72 11.18
C ILE A 238 -14.99 1.85 12.09
N GLU A 239 -16.12 2.40 12.51
CA GLU A 239 -17.16 1.64 13.17
C GLU A 239 -17.64 0.52 12.23
N SER A 240 -17.81 -0.67 12.79
CA SER A 240 -18.50 -1.76 12.14
C SER A 240 -19.98 -1.43 12.21
N ALA A 241 -20.59 -1.13 11.08
CA ALA A 241 -22.05 -1.08 11.02
C ALA A 241 -22.56 -2.43 11.53
N THR A 242 -23.30 -2.41 12.64
CA THR A 242 -24.06 -3.56 13.12
C THR A 242 -24.98 -3.97 11.97
N ILE A 243 -24.81 -5.19 11.46
CA ILE A 243 -25.81 -5.81 10.58
C ILE A 243 -26.94 -6.28 11.48
#